data_AF-A0A538GFT7-F1
#
_entry.id   AF-A0A538GFT7-F1
#
_cell.length_a   1.000
_cell.length_b   1.000
_cell.length_c   1.000
_cell.angle_alpha   90.00
_cell.angle_beta   90.00
_cell.angle_gamma   90.00
#
_symmetry.space_group_name_H-M   'P 1'
#
loop_
_entity.id
_entity.type
_entity.pdbx_description
1 polymer ?
#
loop_
_entity_poly.entity_id
_entity_poly.type
_entity_poly.pdbx_seq_one_letter_code
_entity_poly.pdbx_strand_id
1 'polypeptide(L)'
;MSHATLAIDRHGHAHVTFRVSGRTKVLTASDAINARAPSRSVPQVKFKIRYGQRGNGVCLQYDGPPLAWLLEACKAPDGSYWALQSWVRLKPNYGGTTGATELHLSHWRGPLAILTIYQNWAERRYRHLFGRLTYKGRGAYGFNATGHGAPLDSYGRNIYVDTFDSRYGKGWHRENSFLTHHRGKTLGDFCYGFFSHGSHPPGKGTKYRATAEGPGVTPDVMWAAEDAGPYDASAQATQQALERSWGDPKCRT
;
A
#
# COMPACT_ATOMS: atom_id res chain seq x y z
N MET A 1 6.95 -2.32 16.94
CA MET A 1 6.93 -0.98 17.59
C MET A 1 5.70 -0.96 18.50
N SER A 2 5.84 -0.82 19.82
CA SER A 2 4.72 -1.09 20.75
C SER A 2 4.03 0.15 21.34
N HIS A 3 4.63 1.34 21.21
CA HIS A 3 4.04 2.58 21.73
C HIS A 3 4.42 3.75 20.82
N ALA A 4 3.46 4.20 20.02
CA ALA A 4 3.50 5.48 19.33
C ALA A 4 2.28 6.29 19.75
N THR A 5 2.45 7.59 19.94
CA THR A 5 1.37 8.53 20.25
C THR A 5 1.29 9.64 19.22
N LEU A 6 0.09 10.15 18.98
CA LEU A 6 -0.24 11.19 18.02
C LEU A 6 -1.11 12.27 18.67
N ALA A 7 -0.74 13.53 18.53
CA ALA A 7 -1.55 14.66 18.97
C ALA A 7 -1.43 15.83 17.98
N ILE A 8 -2.51 16.57 17.77
CA ILE A 8 -2.59 17.63 16.76
C ILE A 8 -2.74 18.98 17.46
N ASP A 9 -1.84 19.92 17.19
CA ASP A 9 -1.90 21.26 17.77
C ASP A 9 -2.97 22.14 17.09
N ARG A 10 -3.17 23.36 17.62
CA ARG A 10 -4.12 24.32 17.08
C ARG A 10 -3.75 24.86 15.68
N HIS A 11 -2.51 24.66 15.24
CA HIS A 11 -2.04 25.02 13.90
C HIS A 11 -2.18 23.86 12.91
N GLY A 12 -2.66 22.69 13.35
CA GLY A 12 -2.80 21.50 12.52
C GLY A 12 -1.49 20.72 12.35
N HIS A 13 -0.49 20.93 13.20
CA HIS A 13 0.73 20.12 13.19
C HIS A 13 0.56 18.84 14.01
N ALA A 14 1.12 17.74 13.51
CA ALA A 14 1.14 16.49 14.24
C ALA A 14 2.40 16.38 15.11
N HIS A 15 2.22 16.12 16.40
CA HIS A 15 3.26 15.75 17.34
C HIS A 15 3.24 14.24 17.54
N VAL A 16 4.34 13.59 17.16
CA VAL A 16 4.49 12.13 17.22
C VAL A 16 5.55 11.79 18.23
N THR A 17 5.21 10.92 19.18
CA THR A 17 6.18 10.28 20.07
C THR A 17 6.19 8.79 19.80
N PHE A 18 7.36 8.17 19.67
CA PHE A 18 7.45 6.73 19.42
C PHE A 18 8.72 6.15 20.03
N ARG A 19 8.75 4.84 20.28
CA ARG A 19 9.95 4.14 20.77
C ARG A 19 10.59 3.31 19.67
N VAL A 20 11.91 3.47 19.52
CA VAL A 20 12.74 2.66 18.63
C VAL A 20 14.06 2.33 19.32
N SER A 21 14.44 1.05 19.30
CA SER A 21 15.66 0.53 19.96
C SER A 21 15.81 0.99 21.42
N GLY A 22 14.73 0.91 22.20
CA GLY A 22 14.67 1.31 23.61
C GLY A 22 14.62 2.83 23.86
N ARG A 23 14.86 3.67 22.84
CA ARG A 23 14.89 5.13 22.95
C ARG A 23 13.57 5.74 22.51
N THR A 24 13.09 6.70 23.30
CA THR A 24 11.97 7.56 22.89
C THR A 24 12.46 8.58 21.88
N LYS A 25 11.74 8.68 20.77
CA LYS A 25 11.90 9.67 19.72
C LYS A 25 10.64 10.53 19.67
N VAL A 26 10.84 11.78 19.30
CA VAL A 26 9.76 12.76 19.12
C VAL A 26 10.00 13.48 17.80
N LEU A 27 8.92 13.85 17.12
CA LEU A 27 8.97 14.73 15.96
C LEU A 27 7.68 15.55 15.87
N THR A 28 7.78 16.66 15.15
CA THR A 28 6.63 17.42 14.66
C THR A 28 6.57 17.32 13.14
N ALA A 29 5.39 17.06 12.58
CA ALA A 29 5.14 17.01 11.14
C ALA A 29 4.09 18.06 10.73
N SER A 30 4.28 18.66 9.56
CA SER A 30 3.51 19.82 9.08
C SER A 30 3.51 19.93 7.55
N ASP A 31 2.74 20.89 7.03
CA ASP A 31 2.79 21.40 5.64
C ASP A 31 2.41 20.41 4.52
N ALA A 32 1.76 19.30 4.85
CA ALA A 32 1.32 18.32 3.85
C ALA A 32 -0.02 17.70 4.20
N ILE A 33 -0.92 17.64 3.23
CA ILE A 33 -2.22 16.97 3.30
C ILE A 33 -2.56 16.37 1.93
N ASN A 34 -3.18 15.19 1.92
CA ASN A 34 -3.64 14.49 0.71
C ASN A 34 -2.52 14.17 -0.29
N ALA A 35 -2.92 13.67 -1.46
CA ALA A 35 -2.05 13.46 -2.60
C ALA A 35 -2.42 14.39 -3.76
N ARG A 36 -1.41 14.76 -4.55
CA ARG A 36 -1.59 15.27 -5.91
C ARG A 36 -1.80 14.10 -6.88
N ALA A 37 -2.54 14.36 -7.95
CA ALA A 37 -2.60 13.44 -9.09
C ALA A 37 -1.20 13.28 -9.72
N PRO A 38 -0.88 12.12 -10.31
CA PRO A 38 0.41 11.90 -10.97
C PRO A 38 0.77 13.01 -11.95
N SER A 39 1.97 13.58 -11.79
CA SER A 39 2.50 14.64 -12.64
C SER A 39 4.00 14.45 -12.87
N ARG A 40 4.45 14.70 -14.10
CA ARG A 40 5.88 14.69 -14.45
C ARG A 40 6.61 15.97 -14.06
N SER A 41 5.87 17.07 -13.83
CA SER A 41 6.44 18.40 -13.60
C SER A 41 6.25 18.92 -12.18
N VAL A 42 5.27 18.39 -11.44
CA VAL A 42 4.95 18.84 -10.09
C VAL A 42 5.33 17.74 -9.11
N PRO A 43 6.20 17.98 -8.12
CA PRO A 43 6.50 16.99 -7.09
C PRO A 43 5.28 16.62 -6.26
N GLN A 44 5.28 15.42 -5.71
CA GLN A 44 4.24 14.99 -4.78
C GLN A 44 4.35 15.76 -3.45
N VAL A 45 3.24 15.86 -2.72
CA VAL A 45 3.18 16.44 -1.36
C VAL A 45 4.05 15.61 -0.41
N LYS A 46 4.81 16.27 0.48
CA LYS A 46 5.65 15.64 1.51
C LYS A 46 5.62 16.45 2.80
N PHE A 47 5.67 15.77 3.93
CA PHE A 47 5.75 16.45 5.23
C PHE A 47 7.05 17.24 5.38
N LYS A 48 6.94 18.36 6.08
CA LYS A 48 8.07 18.96 6.78
C LYS A 48 8.17 18.34 8.16
N ILE A 49 9.27 17.63 8.42
CA ILE A 49 9.51 16.90 9.68
C ILE A 49 10.62 17.59 10.46
N ARG A 50 10.36 17.87 11.74
CA ARG A 50 11.34 18.39 12.70
C ARG A 50 11.52 17.36 13.81
N TYR A 51 12.62 16.63 13.77
CA TYR A 51 12.98 15.66 14.82
C TYR A 51 13.41 16.35 16.10
N GLY A 52 13.11 15.75 17.26
CA GLY A 52 13.45 16.29 18.58
C GLY A 52 12.50 17.39 19.06
N GLN A 53 11.69 17.97 18.17
CA GLN A 53 10.68 18.94 18.54
C GLN A 53 9.50 18.24 19.21
N ARG A 54 9.17 18.72 20.41
CA ARG A 54 7.96 18.37 21.13
C ARG A 54 6.89 19.42 20.89
N GLY A 55 5.66 19.03 21.12
CA GLY A 55 4.56 19.95 21.24
C GLY A 55 3.37 19.25 21.89
N ASN A 56 2.35 20.05 22.15
CA ASN A 56 1.13 19.61 22.79
C ASN A 56 -0.01 19.80 21.82
N GLY A 57 -0.95 18.87 21.85
CA GLY A 57 -2.10 18.89 20.99
C GLY A 57 -3.19 18.01 21.56
N VAL A 58 -4.25 17.84 20.78
CA VAL A 58 -5.34 16.94 21.09
C VAL A 58 -5.45 15.89 20.00
N CYS A 59 -5.84 14.68 20.39
CA CYS A 59 -6.29 13.66 19.46
C CYS A 59 -7.81 13.57 19.62
N LEU A 60 -8.57 14.22 18.73
CA LEU A 60 -10.02 14.03 18.73
C LEU A 60 -10.32 12.64 18.16
N GLN A 61 -11.43 12.05 18.60
CA GLN A 61 -11.84 10.72 18.19
C GLN A 61 -11.90 10.62 16.66
N TYR A 62 -11.15 9.66 16.10
CA TYR A 62 -11.21 9.33 14.69
C TYR A 62 -12.57 8.70 14.35
N ASP A 63 -13.25 9.27 13.37
CA ASP A 63 -14.57 8.84 12.87
C ASP A 63 -14.53 8.46 11.38
N GLY A 64 -13.33 8.25 10.82
CA GLY A 64 -13.16 7.85 9.43
C GLY A 64 -13.22 6.32 9.22
N PRO A 65 -13.04 5.86 7.97
CA PRO A 65 -13.03 4.43 7.64
C PRO A 65 -11.88 3.66 8.31
N PRO A 66 -12.00 2.32 8.47
CA PRO A 66 -10.93 1.50 9.03
C PRO A 66 -9.61 1.64 8.27
N LEU A 67 -8.51 1.67 9.02
CA LEU A 67 -7.15 1.78 8.47
C LEU A 67 -6.38 0.48 8.70
N ALA A 68 -5.65 0.02 7.69
CA ALA A 68 -4.76 -1.12 7.83
C ALA A 68 -3.59 -0.77 8.74
N TRP A 69 -3.04 -1.74 9.47
CA TRP A 69 -1.81 -1.54 10.25
C TRP A 69 -1.85 -0.41 11.29
N LEU A 70 -3.05 0.00 11.71
CA LEU A 70 -3.28 1.17 12.55
C LEU A 70 -2.62 1.03 13.93
N LEU A 71 -1.89 2.06 14.33
CA LEU A 71 -1.47 2.28 15.72
C LEU A 71 -2.36 3.32 16.40
N GLU A 72 -2.56 4.46 15.75
CA GLU A 72 -3.38 5.56 16.25
C GLU A 72 -3.88 6.43 15.11
N ALA A 73 -5.09 6.96 15.23
CA ALA A 73 -5.63 7.95 14.32
C ALA A 73 -6.39 9.01 15.10
N CYS A 74 -6.28 10.25 14.61
CA CYS A 74 -6.90 11.41 15.21
C CYS A 74 -7.67 12.19 14.16
N LYS A 75 -8.83 12.72 14.55
CA LYS A 75 -9.44 13.85 13.85
C LYS A 75 -8.79 15.14 14.34
N ALA A 76 -8.34 15.98 13.43
CA ALA A 76 -7.83 17.30 13.74
C ALA A 76 -9.00 18.29 13.99
N PRO A 77 -8.77 19.40 14.72
CA PRO A 77 -9.81 20.42 14.94
C PRO A 77 -10.38 21.03 13.66
N ASP A 78 -9.61 21.06 12.57
CA ASP A 78 -10.04 21.55 11.26
C ASP A 78 -10.83 20.49 10.43
N GLY A 79 -11.08 19.31 11.02
CA GLY A 79 -11.78 18.19 10.41
C GLY A 79 -10.95 17.35 9.43
N SER A 80 -9.63 17.58 9.31
CA SER A 80 -8.74 16.60 8.65
C SER A 80 -8.45 15.40 9.57
N TYR A 81 -7.77 14.40 9.03
CA TYR A 81 -7.39 13.19 9.76
C TYR A 81 -5.90 12.97 9.70
N TRP A 82 -5.33 12.53 10.81
CA TRP A 82 -3.96 12.06 10.91
C TRP A 82 -3.94 10.61 11.38
N ALA A 83 -2.96 9.83 10.93
CA ALA A 83 -2.80 8.45 11.39
C ALA A 83 -1.34 8.01 11.43
N LEU A 84 -1.07 7.10 12.36
CA LEU A 84 0.15 6.32 12.48
C LEU A 84 -0.16 4.87 12.13
N GLN A 85 0.59 4.33 11.17
CA GLN A 85 0.52 2.92 10.77
C GLN A 85 1.89 2.27 10.98
N SER A 86 1.92 1.01 11.42
CA SER A 86 3.15 0.25 11.65
C SER A 86 3.20 -0.96 10.74
N TRP A 87 4.12 -0.93 9.78
CA TRP A 87 4.16 -1.94 8.74
C TRP A 87 5.57 -2.46 8.47
N VAL A 88 5.69 -3.73 8.12
CA VAL A 88 6.93 -4.35 7.66
C VAL A 88 6.85 -4.49 6.15
N ARG A 89 7.23 -3.41 5.45
CA ARG A 89 7.10 -3.30 3.99
C ARG A 89 8.19 -4.08 3.26
N LEU A 90 9.46 -3.91 3.64
CA LEU A 90 10.61 -4.51 2.95
C LEU A 90 11.00 -5.90 3.48
N LYS A 91 10.11 -6.87 3.27
CA LYS A 91 10.45 -8.30 3.40
C LYS A 91 11.10 -8.81 2.10
N PRO A 92 12.05 -9.76 2.16
CA PRO A 92 12.53 -10.45 0.96
C PRO A 92 11.37 -11.04 0.16
N ASN A 93 11.39 -10.87 -1.16
CA ASN A 93 10.41 -11.53 -2.04
C ASN A 93 10.57 -13.06 -1.99
N TYR A 94 9.50 -13.77 -2.33
CA TYR A 94 9.46 -15.23 -2.48
C TYR A 94 9.74 -16.02 -1.19
N GLY A 95 9.05 -15.64 -0.10
CA GLY A 95 9.01 -16.37 1.15
C GLY A 95 9.45 -15.60 2.39
N GLY A 96 9.92 -14.36 2.24
CA GLY A 96 10.42 -13.56 3.36
C GLY A 96 9.34 -13.24 4.40
N THR A 97 9.70 -13.37 5.69
CA THR A 97 8.79 -13.11 6.83
C THR A 97 9.21 -11.89 7.64
N THR A 98 10.49 -11.53 7.61
CA THR A 98 11.09 -10.48 8.43
C THR A 98 11.53 -9.28 7.59
N GLY A 99 11.65 -8.14 8.26
CA GLY A 99 12.08 -6.88 7.69
C GLY A 99 12.05 -5.78 8.76
N ALA A 100 12.47 -4.57 8.40
CA ALA A 100 12.36 -3.44 9.32
C ALA A 100 10.89 -3.07 9.53
N THR A 101 10.51 -2.78 10.78
CA THR A 101 9.22 -2.14 11.07
C THR A 101 9.31 -0.65 10.79
N GLU A 102 8.48 -0.17 9.88
CA GLU A 102 8.36 1.22 9.47
C GLU A 102 7.19 1.87 10.22
N LEU A 103 7.35 3.14 10.59
CA LEU A 103 6.27 3.97 11.13
C LEU A 103 5.84 4.95 10.03
N HIS A 104 4.62 4.76 9.54
CA HIS A 104 4.03 5.55 8.47
C HIS A 104 3.13 6.62 9.07
N LEU A 105 3.36 7.87 8.70
CA LEU A 105 2.53 9.01 9.11
C LEU A 105 1.68 9.45 7.92
N SER A 106 0.41 9.72 8.16
CA SER A 106 -0.54 10.16 7.14
C SER A 106 -1.32 11.39 7.59
N HIS A 107 -1.72 12.22 6.63
CA HIS A 107 -2.59 13.38 6.82
C HIS A 107 -3.49 13.57 5.60
N TRP A 108 -4.81 13.52 5.79
CA TRP A 108 -5.75 13.59 4.68
C TRP A 108 -7.08 14.24 5.06
N ARG A 109 -7.84 14.61 4.03
CA ARG A 109 -9.25 14.97 4.12
C ARG A 109 -10.00 14.34 2.95
N GLY A 110 -11.18 13.79 3.24
CA GLY A 110 -12.01 13.10 2.27
C GLY A 110 -11.65 11.60 2.14
N PRO A 111 -11.89 10.99 0.97
CA PRO A 111 -11.79 9.54 0.82
C PRO A 111 -10.34 9.04 0.88
N LEU A 112 -10.19 7.77 1.27
CA LEU A 112 -8.92 7.04 1.15
C LEU A 112 -8.64 6.64 -0.30
N ALA A 113 -7.40 6.22 -0.56
CA ALA A 113 -7.10 5.48 -1.77
C ALA A 113 -7.86 4.14 -1.77
N ILE A 114 -8.14 3.61 -2.96
CA ILE A 114 -8.85 2.34 -3.14
C ILE A 114 -7.90 1.39 -3.86
N LEU A 115 -7.58 0.28 -3.18
CA LEU A 115 -6.88 -0.85 -3.76
C LEU A 115 -7.90 -1.94 -4.11
N THR A 116 -8.17 -2.10 -5.40
CA THR A 116 -9.07 -3.12 -5.92
C THR A 116 -8.23 -4.23 -6.53
N ILE A 117 -8.46 -5.48 -6.10
CA ILE A 117 -7.75 -6.65 -6.64
C ILE A 117 -8.77 -7.73 -6.97
N TYR A 118 -8.58 -8.34 -8.13
CA TYR A 118 -9.30 -9.49 -8.63
C TYR A 118 -8.35 -10.68 -8.72
N GLN A 119 -8.90 -11.87 -8.53
CA GLN A 119 -8.19 -13.13 -8.71
C GLN A 119 -8.61 -13.75 -10.05
N ASN A 120 -7.65 -14.30 -10.77
CA ASN A 120 -7.82 -14.96 -12.06
C ASN A 120 -6.91 -16.19 -12.15
N TRP A 121 -6.90 -16.83 -13.31
CA TRP A 121 -5.92 -17.82 -13.73
C TRP A 121 -5.27 -17.39 -15.05
N ALA A 122 -3.94 -17.39 -15.09
CA ALA A 122 -3.17 -17.16 -16.32
C ALA A 122 -3.05 -18.46 -17.15
N GLU A 123 -2.32 -18.41 -18.27
CA GLU A 123 -1.97 -19.59 -19.06
C GLU A 123 -1.45 -20.74 -18.16
N ARG A 124 -1.74 -21.99 -18.55
CA ARG A 124 -1.42 -23.19 -17.74
C ARG A 124 -2.05 -23.20 -16.34
N ARG A 125 -3.09 -22.39 -16.11
CA ARG A 125 -3.90 -22.34 -14.88
C ARG A 125 -3.10 -21.89 -13.65
N TYR A 126 -2.04 -21.11 -13.84
CA TYR A 126 -1.36 -20.46 -12.71
C TYR A 126 -2.29 -19.43 -12.07
N ARG A 127 -2.23 -19.29 -10.73
CA ARG A 127 -2.95 -18.21 -10.04
C ARG A 127 -2.45 -16.87 -10.57
N HIS A 128 -3.36 -15.92 -10.74
CA HIS A 128 -3.07 -14.57 -11.21
C HIS A 128 -3.86 -13.54 -10.40
N LEU A 129 -3.25 -12.40 -10.12
CA LEU A 129 -3.91 -11.21 -9.59
C LEU A 129 -3.82 -10.10 -10.62
N PHE A 130 -4.87 -9.32 -10.73
CA PHE A 130 -4.82 -8.03 -11.40
C PHE A 130 -5.66 -7.03 -10.62
N GLY A 131 -5.32 -5.75 -10.74
CA GLY A 131 -5.94 -4.75 -9.90
C GLY A 131 -5.52 -3.34 -10.23
N ARG A 132 -6.08 -2.41 -9.46
CA ARG A 132 -5.79 -0.98 -9.59
C ARG A 132 -5.68 -0.34 -8.23
N LEU A 133 -4.74 0.60 -8.12
CA LEU A 133 -4.72 1.58 -7.04
C LEU A 133 -5.23 2.92 -7.55
N THR A 134 -6.27 3.46 -6.93
CA THR A 134 -6.82 4.77 -7.27
C THR A 134 -6.91 5.70 -6.07
N TYR A 135 -6.86 7.00 -6.32
CA TYR A 135 -7.17 8.03 -5.34
C TYR A 135 -8.00 9.12 -6.01
N LYS A 136 -9.16 9.44 -5.43
CA LYS A 136 -10.14 10.40 -5.99
C LYS A 136 -10.47 10.10 -7.46
N GLY A 137 -10.68 8.82 -7.78
CA GLY A 137 -11.03 8.34 -9.13
C GLY A 137 -9.87 8.33 -10.13
N ARG A 138 -8.65 8.71 -9.75
CA ARG A 138 -7.48 8.74 -10.63
C ARG A 138 -6.50 7.64 -10.24
N GLY A 139 -5.86 7.03 -11.24
CA GLY A 139 -4.81 6.04 -11.01
C GLY A 139 -3.65 6.62 -10.20
N ALA A 140 -3.13 5.84 -9.26
CA ALA A 140 -1.88 6.12 -8.58
C ALA A 140 -0.75 5.36 -9.29
N TYR A 141 0.23 6.07 -9.83
CA TYR A 141 1.34 5.49 -10.58
C TYR A 141 2.53 6.46 -10.64
N GLY A 142 3.71 5.91 -10.88
CA GLY A 142 4.94 6.67 -11.14
C GLY A 142 5.31 6.71 -12.62
N PHE A 143 6.42 7.40 -12.91
CA PHE A 143 6.98 7.59 -14.24
C PHE A 143 8.34 6.91 -14.40
N ASN A 144 9.10 6.75 -13.31
CA ASN A 144 10.45 6.16 -13.32
C ASN A 144 10.62 5.13 -12.21
N ALA A 145 11.37 4.07 -12.51
CA ALA A 145 11.74 3.02 -11.57
C ALA A 145 13.09 2.39 -11.93
N THR A 146 13.72 1.72 -10.97
CA THR A 146 14.90 0.89 -11.22
C THR A 146 14.53 -0.34 -12.05
N GLY A 147 15.53 -1.01 -12.61
CA GLY A 147 15.34 -2.32 -13.27
C GLY A 147 14.75 -3.40 -12.36
N HIS A 148 14.84 -3.22 -11.04
CA HIS A 148 14.27 -4.12 -10.03
C HIS A 148 12.89 -3.67 -9.53
N GLY A 149 12.29 -2.62 -10.12
CA GLY A 149 10.92 -2.18 -9.80
C GLY A 149 10.80 -1.30 -8.56
N ALA A 150 11.89 -0.68 -8.10
CA ALA A 150 11.83 0.33 -7.05
C ALA A 150 11.52 1.72 -7.66
N PRO A 151 10.51 2.46 -7.16
CA PRO A 151 10.20 3.81 -7.62
C PRO A 151 11.40 4.75 -7.52
N LEU A 152 11.61 5.55 -8.55
CA LEU A 152 12.64 6.61 -8.60
C LEU A 152 12.03 8.02 -8.55
N ASP A 153 10.72 8.10 -8.32
CA ASP A 153 9.98 9.36 -8.21
C ASP A 153 9.04 9.32 -7.01
N SER A 154 8.45 10.48 -6.71
CA SER A 154 7.58 10.65 -5.55
C SER A 154 6.15 10.11 -5.73
N TYR A 155 5.80 9.60 -6.92
CA TYR A 155 4.46 9.12 -7.26
C TYR A 155 4.35 7.61 -7.38
N GLY A 156 5.43 6.91 -7.75
CA GLY A 156 5.45 5.46 -7.91
C GLY A 156 4.98 4.74 -6.64
N ARG A 157 4.20 3.67 -6.83
CA ARG A 157 3.69 2.83 -5.75
C ARG A 157 3.88 1.37 -6.07
N ASN A 158 4.47 0.64 -5.13
CA ASN A 158 4.47 -0.81 -5.15
C ASN A 158 3.22 -1.35 -4.44
N ILE A 159 2.70 -2.44 -4.98
CA ILE A 159 1.79 -3.34 -4.30
C ILE A 159 2.63 -4.46 -3.70
N TYR A 160 2.46 -4.73 -2.41
CA TYR A 160 3.18 -5.78 -1.69
C TYR A 160 2.21 -6.90 -1.37
N VAL A 161 2.38 -8.05 -1.99
CA VAL A 161 1.50 -9.21 -1.83
C VAL A 161 2.13 -10.15 -0.81
N ASP A 162 1.37 -10.46 0.25
CA ASP A 162 1.68 -11.55 1.15
C ASP A 162 0.67 -12.69 0.95
N THR A 163 1.13 -13.93 1.10
CA THR A 163 0.36 -15.17 0.96
C THR A 163 0.35 -15.91 2.28
N PHE A 164 -0.81 -16.47 2.66
CA PHE A 164 -0.97 -17.26 3.87
C PHE A 164 -0.90 -18.75 3.57
N ASP A 165 -0.15 -19.52 4.37
CA ASP A 165 -0.01 -20.98 4.26
C ASP A 165 0.26 -21.46 2.83
N SER A 166 1.26 -20.85 2.19
CA SER A 166 1.70 -21.19 0.84
C SER A 166 2.86 -22.20 0.86
N ARG A 167 3.42 -22.50 -0.31
CA ARG A 167 4.65 -23.32 -0.42
C ARG A 167 5.87 -22.72 0.29
N TYR A 168 5.80 -21.47 0.74
CA TYR A 168 6.85 -20.85 1.54
C TYR A 168 6.84 -21.26 3.02
N GLY A 169 5.73 -21.80 3.52
CA GLY A 169 5.58 -22.21 4.91
C GLY A 169 4.26 -21.79 5.53
N LYS A 170 4.13 -22.09 6.83
CA LYS A 170 2.96 -21.72 7.64
C LYS A 170 2.98 -20.22 7.97
N GLY A 171 1.82 -19.59 7.92
CA GLY A 171 1.63 -18.18 8.24
C GLY A 171 1.79 -17.27 7.02
N TRP A 172 1.98 -15.97 7.28
CA TRP A 172 2.11 -14.95 6.25
C TRP A 172 3.55 -14.82 5.74
N HIS A 173 3.74 -15.04 4.45
CA HIS A 173 5.01 -14.85 3.74
C HIS A 173 4.86 -13.83 2.61
N ARG A 174 5.92 -13.07 2.32
CA ARG A 174 5.97 -12.19 1.15
C ARG A 174 6.03 -13.03 -0.12
N GLU A 175 5.07 -12.84 -1.02
CA GLU A 175 5.16 -13.34 -2.40
C GLU A 175 6.08 -12.43 -3.21
N ASN A 176 5.65 -11.20 -3.44
CA ASN A 176 6.39 -10.27 -4.28
C ASN A 176 5.95 -8.83 -4.03
N SER A 177 6.65 -7.90 -4.65
CA SER A 177 6.21 -6.52 -4.79
C SER A 177 6.42 -6.02 -6.21
N PHE A 178 5.48 -5.24 -6.71
CA PHE A 178 5.48 -4.79 -8.12
C PHE A 178 4.76 -3.45 -8.26
N LEU A 179 5.10 -2.73 -9.32
CA LEU A 179 4.63 -1.36 -9.53
C LEU A 179 3.22 -1.32 -10.08
N THR A 180 2.43 -0.41 -9.54
CA THR A 180 1.35 0.24 -10.29
C THR A 180 1.93 1.02 -11.46
N HIS A 181 1.23 1.10 -12.59
CA HIS A 181 1.79 1.76 -13.76
C HIS A 181 0.75 2.48 -14.63
N HIS A 182 1.24 3.29 -15.57
CA HIS A 182 0.46 4.15 -16.47
C HIS A 182 0.32 3.56 -17.88
N ARG A 183 0.12 2.26 -17.97
CA ARG A 183 -0.07 1.53 -19.24
C ARG A 183 -1.53 1.13 -19.37
N GLY A 184 -2.05 1.14 -20.59
CA GLY A 184 -3.42 0.74 -20.90
C GLY A 184 -4.42 1.90 -20.95
N LYS A 185 -5.71 1.57 -20.99
CA LYS A 185 -6.82 2.53 -21.02
C LYS A 185 -7.11 3.11 -19.64
N THR A 186 -6.73 2.36 -18.63
CA THR A 186 -6.85 2.73 -17.23
C THR A 186 -5.48 2.83 -16.59
N LEU A 187 -5.37 3.70 -15.58
CA LEU A 187 -4.08 4.05 -15.00
C LEU A 187 -4.02 3.60 -13.54
N GLY A 188 -2.80 3.32 -13.06
CA GLY A 188 -2.59 2.74 -11.72
C GLY A 188 -2.86 1.23 -11.67
N ASP A 189 -2.96 0.61 -12.85
CA ASP A 189 -3.14 -0.84 -13.00
C ASP A 189 -1.87 -1.60 -12.64
N PHE A 190 -2.06 -2.87 -12.30
CA PHE A 190 -1.02 -3.86 -12.10
C PHE A 190 -1.58 -5.27 -12.32
N CYS A 191 -0.68 -6.21 -12.52
CA CYS A 191 -0.97 -7.63 -12.50
C CYS A 191 0.24 -8.44 -12.07
N TYR A 192 -0.04 -9.65 -11.62
CA TYR A 192 0.92 -10.56 -11.07
C TYR A 192 0.47 -12.01 -11.24
N GLY A 193 1.27 -12.81 -11.95
CA GLY A 193 1.09 -14.25 -12.00
C GLY A 193 1.99 -14.96 -11.00
N PHE A 194 1.43 -15.93 -10.27
CA PHE A 194 2.17 -16.78 -9.35
C PHE A 194 2.90 -17.87 -10.13
N PHE A 195 4.00 -17.49 -10.76
CA PHE A 195 4.89 -18.41 -11.47
C PHE A 195 6.09 -18.80 -10.59
N SER A 196 6.83 -19.82 -11.02
CA SER A 196 8.14 -20.12 -10.40
C SER A 196 9.15 -19.04 -10.80
N HIS A 197 9.90 -18.54 -9.82
CA HIS A 197 10.94 -17.54 -10.05
C HIS A 197 12.31 -18.14 -9.68
N GLY A 198 13.04 -18.62 -10.70
CA GLY A 198 14.29 -19.35 -10.47
C GLY A 198 14.05 -20.60 -9.62
N SER A 199 14.74 -20.70 -8.49
CA SER A 199 14.56 -21.79 -7.51
C SER A 199 13.34 -21.61 -6.60
N HIS A 200 12.67 -20.45 -6.63
CA HIS A 200 11.52 -20.20 -5.77
C HIS A 200 10.23 -20.79 -6.36
N PRO A 201 9.49 -21.62 -5.60
CA PRO A 201 8.21 -22.15 -6.07
C PRO A 201 7.15 -21.02 -6.14
N PRO A 202 6.06 -21.24 -6.90
CA PRO A 202 4.89 -20.37 -6.82
C PRO A 202 4.34 -20.30 -5.39
N GLY A 203 4.17 -19.11 -4.83
CA GLY A 203 3.63 -18.93 -3.48
C GLY A 203 2.10 -18.87 -3.43
N LYS A 204 1.39 -19.67 -4.23
CA LYS A 204 -0.07 -19.81 -4.09
C LYS A 204 -0.40 -20.20 -2.64
N GLY A 205 -1.19 -19.37 -1.95
CA GLY A 205 -1.61 -19.58 -0.57
C GLY A 205 -3.10 -19.91 -0.46
N THR A 206 -3.57 -20.10 0.77
CA THR A 206 -5.01 -20.22 1.08
C THR A 206 -5.69 -18.86 1.22
N LYS A 207 -4.90 -17.82 1.55
CA LYS A 207 -5.34 -16.42 1.64
C LYS A 207 -4.29 -15.49 1.05
N TYR A 208 -4.75 -14.32 0.65
CA TYR A 208 -3.92 -13.24 0.16
C TYR A 208 -4.22 -11.96 0.92
N ARG A 209 -3.18 -11.15 1.10
CA ARG A 209 -3.34 -9.73 1.38
C ARG A 209 -2.37 -8.95 0.51
N ALA A 210 -2.80 -7.78 0.09
CA ALA A 210 -1.97 -6.83 -0.62
C ALA A 210 -2.01 -5.50 0.10
N THR A 211 -0.86 -4.91 0.36
CA THR A 211 -0.75 -3.56 0.96
C THR A 211 -0.03 -2.64 -0.01
N ALA A 212 -0.48 -1.39 -0.07
CA ALA A 212 0.20 -0.32 -0.81
C ALA A 212 0.35 0.91 0.10
N GLU A 213 1.49 1.58 -0.02
CA GLU A 213 1.65 2.92 0.54
C GLU A 213 0.65 3.87 -0.12
N GLY A 214 -0.03 4.69 0.68
CA GLY A 214 -0.97 5.67 0.14
C GLY A 214 -0.27 6.67 -0.81
N PRO A 215 -0.96 7.20 -1.84
CA PRO A 215 -0.43 8.28 -2.65
C PRO A 215 -0.12 9.53 -1.81
N GLY A 216 0.99 10.23 -2.11
CA GLY A 216 1.45 11.37 -1.32
C GLY A 216 1.58 11.05 0.17
N VAL A 217 0.83 11.78 0.99
CA VAL A 217 0.80 11.61 2.45
C VAL A 217 -0.51 10.97 2.96
N THR A 218 -1.22 10.22 2.12
CA THR A 218 -2.45 9.51 2.53
C THR A 218 -2.14 8.15 3.18
N PRO A 219 -3.08 7.57 3.96
CA PRO A 219 -2.89 6.27 4.62
C PRO A 219 -2.51 5.11 3.70
N ASP A 220 -1.76 4.15 4.26
CA ASP A 220 -1.57 2.84 3.64
C ASP A 220 -2.93 2.13 3.54
N VAL A 221 -3.12 1.41 2.44
CA VAL A 221 -4.37 0.69 2.15
C VAL A 221 -4.09 -0.79 1.97
N MET A 222 -5.03 -1.62 2.39
CA MET A 222 -4.92 -3.07 2.29
C MET A 222 -6.16 -3.67 1.64
N TRP A 223 -5.92 -4.64 0.78
CA TRP A 223 -6.91 -5.61 0.31
C TRP A 223 -6.58 -6.98 0.88
N ALA A 224 -7.61 -7.79 1.17
CA ALA A 224 -7.44 -9.19 1.56
C ALA A 224 -8.59 -10.05 1.03
N ALA A 225 -8.29 -11.31 0.72
CA ALA A 225 -9.27 -12.30 0.29
C ALA A 225 -8.78 -13.72 0.54
N GLU A 226 -9.71 -14.67 0.64
CA GLU A 226 -9.43 -16.11 0.53
C GLU A 226 -9.05 -16.47 -0.92
N ASP A 227 -8.33 -17.58 -1.14
CA ASP A 227 -8.04 -18.07 -2.49
C ASP A 227 -9.33 -18.39 -3.25
N ALA A 228 -9.39 -18.01 -4.53
CA ALA A 228 -10.54 -18.28 -5.38
C ALA A 228 -10.77 -19.79 -5.66
N GLY A 229 -9.93 -20.68 -5.11
CA GLY A 229 -10.13 -22.12 -5.13
C GLY A 229 -9.52 -22.81 -6.36
N PRO A 230 -9.97 -24.05 -6.66
CA PRO A 230 -9.62 -24.78 -7.87
C PRO A 230 -9.94 -23.99 -9.14
N TYR A 231 -9.31 -24.36 -10.24
CA TYR A 231 -9.57 -23.73 -11.54
C TYR A 231 -11.05 -23.79 -11.92
N ASP A 232 -11.60 -22.63 -12.31
CA ASP A 232 -12.95 -22.47 -12.83
C ASP A 232 -12.90 -21.68 -14.14
N ALA A 233 -13.34 -22.31 -15.24
CA ALA A 233 -13.28 -21.73 -16.58
C ALA A 233 -14.25 -20.55 -16.77
N SER A 234 -15.43 -20.58 -16.13
CA SER A 234 -16.42 -19.51 -16.20
C SER A 234 -15.95 -18.28 -15.44
N ALA A 235 -15.41 -18.51 -14.23
CA ALA A 235 -14.81 -17.45 -13.44
C ALA A 235 -13.59 -16.86 -14.17
N GLN A 236 -12.72 -17.69 -14.74
CA GLN A 236 -11.59 -17.22 -15.55
C GLN A 236 -12.06 -16.34 -16.72
N ALA A 237 -13.03 -16.80 -17.52
CA ALA A 237 -13.53 -16.05 -18.67
C ALA A 237 -14.07 -14.67 -18.27
N THR A 238 -14.83 -14.61 -17.17
CA THR A 238 -15.36 -13.36 -16.61
C THR A 238 -14.22 -12.41 -16.21
N GLN A 239 -13.20 -12.92 -15.51
CA GLN A 239 -12.08 -12.11 -15.03
C GLN A 239 -11.13 -11.68 -16.16
N GLN A 240 -10.88 -12.54 -17.14
CA GLN A 240 -10.12 -12.20 -18.35
C GLN A 240 -10.83 -11.12 -19.18
N ALA A 241 -12.16 -11.19 -19.31
CA ALA A 241 -12.92 -10.15 -20.00
C ALA A 241 -12.79 -8.79 -19.29
N LEU A 242 -12.89 -8.77 -17.96
CA LEU A 242 -12.68 -7.57 -17.16
C LEU A 242 -11.25 -7.03 -17.30
N GLU A 243 -10.23 -7.88 -17.16
CA GLU A 243 -8.82 -7.50 -17.29
C GLU A 243 -8.51 -6.94 -18.68
N ARG A 244 -8.98 -7.60 -19.76
CA ARG A 244 -8.80 -7.13 -21.14
C ARG A 244 -9.51 -5.80 -21.40
N SER A 245 -10.62 -5.53 -20.72
CA SER A 245 -11.34 -4.24 -20.84
C SER A 245 -10.48 -3.05 -20.39
N TRP A 246 -9.53 -3.27 -19.48
CA TRP A 246 -8.58 -2.26 -19.00
C TRP A 246 -7.49 -1.96 -20.05
N GLY A 247 -7.29 -2.86 -21.02
CA GLY A 247 -6.40 -2.67 -22.16
C GLY A 247 -4.93 -2.55 -21.76
N ASP A 248 -4.56 -3.11 -20.62
CA ASP A 248 -3.21 -3.04 -20.08
C ASP A 248 -2.27 -4.03 -20.81
N PRO A 249 -1.28 -3.55 -21.58
CA PRO A 249 -0.41 -4.43 -22.37
C PRO A 249 0.52 -5.30 -21.52
N LYS A 250 0.70 -4.99 -20.23
CA LYS A 250 1.48 -5.78 -19.28
C LYS A 250 0.69 -6.93 -18.68
N CYS A 251 -0.63 -6.81 -18.66
CA CYS A 251 -1.53 -7.83 -18.14
C CYS A 251 -2.00 -8.71 -19.28
N ARG A 252 -1.29 -9.83 -19.42
CA ARG A 252 -1.58 -10.86 -20.43
C ARG A 252 -2.07 -12.11 -19.70
N THR A 253 -3.34 -12.45 -19.93
CA THR A 253 -4.02 -13.64 -19.40
C THR A 253 -4.79 -14.40 -20.45
#